data_AF-A0A938T934-F1
#
_entry.id   AF-A0A938T934-F1
#
_cell.length_a   1.000
_cell.length_b   1.000
_cell.length_c   1.000
_cell.angle_alpha   90.00
_cell.angle_beta   90.00
_cell.angle_gamma   90.00
#
_symmetry.space_group_name_H-M   'P 1'
#
loop_
_entity.id
_entity.type
_entity.pdbx_description
1 polymer ?
#
loop_
_entity_poly.entity_id
_entity_poly.type
_entity_poly.pdbx_seq_one_letter_code
_entity_poly.pdbx_strand_id
1 'polypeptide(L)' 'AKMITENKLVSEKAIAMATFALCGFANFSSIAIQIGGISPMAPHRRKDLASLGLRAVLGGSLATLLTATIAGVLIGS' A
#
# COMPACT_ATOMS: atom_id res chain seq x y z
N ALA A 1 -1.07 -15.51 5.42
CA ALA A 1 -0.68 -16.85 5.89
C ALA A 1 -1.87 -17.62 6.48
N LYS A 2 -2.46 -17.19 7.60
CA LYS A 2 -3.57 -17.90 8.28
C LYS A 2 -4.71 -18.33 7.34
N MET A 3 -5.18 -17.44 6.45
CA MET A 3 -6.25 -17.78 5.50
C MET A 3 -5.84 -18.82 4.43
N ILE A 4 -4.56 -18.90 4.08
CA ILE A 4 -4.04 -19.94 3.16
C ILE A 4 -3.96 -21.27 3.92
N THR A 5 -3.46 -21.25 5.16
CA THR A 5 -3.36 -22.44 6.01
C THR A 5 -4.74 -23.01 6.38
N GLU A 6 -5.74 -22.16 6.60
CA GLU A 6 -7.13 -22.56 6.84
C GLU A 6 -7.90 -22.95 5.56
N ASN A 7 -7.22 -23.02 4.41
CA ASN A 7 -7.80 -23.32 3.11
C ASN A 7 -8.97 -22.38 2.71
N LYS A 8 -8.95 -21.13 3.22
CA LYS A 8 -9.94 -20.07 2.91
C LYS A 8 -9.53 -19.20 1.72
N LEU A 9 -8.24 -19.14 1.42
CA LEU A 9 -7.69 -18.52 0.21
C LEU A 9 -6.91 -19.57 -0.58
N VAL A 10 -7.58 -20.16 -1.57
CA VAL A 10 -7.09 -21.33 -2.32
C VAL A 10 -6.69 -21.02 -3.75
N SER A 11 -7.21 -19.93 -4.32
CA SER A 11 -6.89 -19.52 -5.68
C SER A 11 -5.51 -18.87 -5.74
N GLU A 12 -4.62 -19.41 -6.59
CA GLU A 12 -3.28 -18.81 -6.84
C GLU A 12 -3.39 -17.35 -7.28
N LYS A 13 -4.37 -17.04 -8.14
CA LYS A 13 -4.71 -15.67 -8.52
C LYS A 13 -5.01 -14.80 -7.30
N ALA A 14 -5.89 -15.25 -6.41
CA ALA A 14 -6.25 -14.48 -5.21
C ALA A 14 -5.04 -14.28 -4.28
N ILE A 15 -4.18 -15.30 -4.13
CA ILE A 15 -2.95 -15.21 -3.34
C ILE A 15 -1.99 -14.17 -3.93
N ALA A 16 -1.81 -14.18 -5.26
CA ALA A 16 -0.94 -13.22 -5.93
C ALA A 16 -1.49 -11.79 -5.84
N MET A 17 -2.79 -11.59 -6.10
CA MET A 17 -3.43 -10.28 -5.94
C MET A 17 -3.28 -9.75 -4.52
N ALA A 18 -3.53 -10.58 -3.50
CA ALA A 18 -3.35 -10.19 -2.09
C ALA A 18 -1.90 -9.82 -1.78
N THR A 19 -0.94 -10.53 -2.37
CA THR A 19 0.49 -10.24 -2.20
C THR A 19 0.84 -8.84 -2.70
N PHE A 20 0.41 -8.48 -3.91
CA PHE A 20 0.65 -7.15 -4.48
C PHE A 20 -0.14 -6.04 -3.77
N ALA A 21 -1.37 -6.33 -3.33
CA ALA A 21 -2.17 -5.37 -2.57
C ALA A 21 -1.52 -4.98 -1.23
N LEU A 22 -0.82 -5.94 -0.59
CA LEU A 22 -0.14 -5.78 0.69
C LEU A 22 1.32 -5.31 0.56
N CYS A 23 1.90 -5.28 -0.64
CA CYS A 23 3.30 -4.93 -0.88
C CYS A 23 3.58 -3.41 -0.79
N GLY A 24 2.86 -2.68 0.06
CA GLY A 24 3.02 -1.23 0.18
C GLY A 24 2.90 -0.73 1.62
N PHE A 25 3.58 0.39 1.87
CA PHE A 25 3.52 1.11 3.14
C PHE A 25 2.40 2.17 3.16
N ALA A 26 1.30 1.97 2.46
CA ALA A 26 0.19 2.93 2.45
C ALA A 26 -0.68 2.75 3.71
N ASN A 27 -0.28 3.38 4.81
CA ASN A 27 -0.99 3.34 6.09
C ASN A 27 -0.76 4.64 6.90
N PHE A 28 -1.52 4.81 7.99
CA PHE A 28 -1.44 6.03 8.81
C PHE A 28 -0.07 6.25 9.47
N SER A 29 0.59 5.18 9.94
CA SER A 29 1.94 5.26 10.52
C SER A 29 2.97 5.78 9.52
N SER A 30 2.83 5.41 8.24
CA SER A 30 3.70 5.89 7.18
C SER A 30 3.61 7.40 6.95
N ILE A 31 2.48 8.05 7.28
CA ILE A 31 2.38 9.51 7.26
C ILE A 31 3.38 10.10 8.27
N ALA A 32 3.40 9.58 9.50
CA ALA A 32 4.33 10.03 10.53
C ALA A 32 5.79 9.76 10.15
N ILE A 33 6.07 8.60 9.55
CA ILE A 33 7.41 8.26 9.04
C ILE A 33 7.85 9.26 7.95
N GLN A 34 6.99 9.57 6.98
CA GLN A 34 7.30 10.52 5.91
C GLN A 34 7.49 11.94 6.44
N ILE A 35 6.64 12.40 7.36
CA ILE A 35 6.82 13.70 8.01
C ILE A 35 8.13 13.71 8.80
N GLY A 36 8.40 12.68 9.60
CA GLY A 36 9.63 12.58 10.40
C GLY A 36 10.91 12.51 9.57
N GLY A 37 10.88 11.82 8.44
CA GLY A 37 12.02 11.66 7.54
C GLY A 37 12.27 12.87 6.62
N ILE A 38 11.21 13.46 6.05
CA ILE A 38 11.34 14.55 5.07
C ILE A 38 11.40 15.92 5.74
N SER A 39 10.74 16.14 6.88
CA SER A 39 10.72 17.45 7.54
C SER A 39 12.12 17.98 7.91
N PRO A 40 13.08 17.17 8.37
CA PRO A 40 14.45 17.67 8.61
C PRO A 40 15.17 18.11 7.32
N MET A 41 14.86 17.48 6.18
CA MET A 41 15.44 17.84 4.87
C MET A 41 14.81 19.11 4.28
N ALA A 42 13.52 19.35 4.57
CA ALA A 42 12.77 20.50 4.08
C ALA A 42 11.87 21.08 5.19
N PRO A 43 12.43 21.77 6.20
CA PRO A 43 11.70 22.18 7.41
C PRO A 43 10.56 23.16 7.12
N HIS A 44 10.71 24.01 6.10
CA HIS A 44 9.68 24.95 5.66
C HIS A 44 8.45 24.26 5.01
N ARG A 45 8.56 22.98 4.61
CA ARG A 45 7.48 22.21 3.95
C ARG A 45 6.72 21.26 4.87
N ARG A 46 7.02 21.27 6.18
CA ARG A 46 6.38 20.35 7.14
C ARG A 46 4.85 20.43 7.13
N LYS A 47 4.29 21.64 6.97
CA LYS A 47 2.84 21.84 6.88
C LYS A 47 2.24 21.21 5.61
N ASP A 48 2.91 21.36 4.47
CA ASP A 48 2.51 20.72 3.22
C ASP A 48 2.51 19.19 3.35
N LEU A 49 3.59 18.62 3.91
CA LEU A 49 3.71 17.18 4.13
C LEU A 49 2.58 16.64 5.00
N ALA A 50 2.24 17.34 6.09
CA ALA A 50 1.12 16.98 6.95
C ALA A 50 -0.22 17.07 6.22
N SER A 51 -0.44 18.14 5.45
CA SER A 51 -1.68 18.34 4.69
C SER A 51 -1.87 17.30 3.58
N LEU A 52 -0.79 16.78 3.00
CA LEU A 52 -0.84 15.77 1.95
C LEU A 52 -0.94 14.34 2.49
N GLY A 53 -0.69 14.11 3.79
CA GLY A 53 -0.55 12.78 4.38
C GLY A 53 -1.71 11.82 4.06
N LEU A 54 -2.96 12.22 4.28
CA LEU A 54 -4.12 11.38 3.98
C LEU A 54 -4.28 11.11 2.47
N ARG A 55 -4.00 12.12 1.64
CA ARG A 55 -4.03 11.96 0.17
C ARG A 55 -2.94 10.99 -0.30
N ALA A 56 -1.77 11.04 0.34
CA ALA A 56 -0.66 10.13 0.05
C ALA A 56 -1.00 8.68 0.42
N VAL A 57 -1.68 8.45 1.55
CA VAL A 57 -2.16 7.09 1.92
C VAL A 57 -3.17 6.59 0.91
N LEU A 58 -4.20 7.39 0.58
CA LEU A 58 -5.20 6.99 -0.40
C LEU A 58 -4.58 6.70 -1.77
N GLY A 59 -3.69 7.57 -2.25
CA GLY A 59 -2.97 7.36 -3.51
C GLY A 59 -2.10 6.11 -3.49
N GLY A 60 -1.38 5.87 -2.39
CA GLY A 60 -0.57 4.67 -2.21
C GLY A 60 -1.40 3.39 -2.18
N SER A 61 -2.54 3.38 -1.48
CA SER A 61 -3.45 2.22 -1.43
C SER A 61 -4.05 1.94 -2.81
N LEU A 62 -4.45 2.96 -3.55
CA LEU A 62 -4.94 2.79 -4.92
C LEU A 62 -3.85 2.24 -5.85
N ALA A 63 -2.60 2.68 -5.68
CA ALA A 63 -1.48 2.17 -6.47
C ALA A 63 -1.22 0.67 -6.21
N THR A 64 -1.26 0.22 -4.96
CA THR A 64 -1.09 -1.22 -4.64
C THR A 64 -2.27 -2.06 -5.11
N LEU A 65 -3.51 -1.55 -4.99
CA LEU A 65 -4.71 -2.22 -5.51
C LEU A 65 -4.71 -2.31 -7.03
N LEU A 66 -4.28 -1.25 -7.73
CA LEU A 66 -4.12 -1.28 -9.18
C LEU A 66 -3.07 -2.33 -9.60
N THR A 67 -1.93 -2.37 -8.91
CA THR A 67 -0.88 -3.37 -9.14
C THR A 67 -1.40 -4.79 -8.91
N ALA A 68 -2.16 -5.01 -7.84
CA ALA A 68 -2.84 -6.28 -7.58
C ALA A 68 -3.82 -6.66 -8.70
N THR A 69 -4.59 -5.70 -9.20
CA THR A 69 -5.52 -5.93 -10.31
C THR A 69 -4.78 -6.36 -11.57
N ILE A 70 -3.68 -5.68 -11.90
CA ILE A 70 -2.82 -6.04 -13.05
C ILE A 70 -2.26 -7.46 -12.87
N ALA A 71 -1.74 -7.81 -11.69
CA ALA A 71 -1.27 -9.16 -11.41
C ALA A 71 -2.38 -10.22 -11.60
N GLY A 72 -3.60 -9.92 -11.15
CA GLY A 72 -4.75 -10.80 -11.34
C GLY A 72 -5.18 -10.96 -12.81
N VAL A 73 -4.96 -9.96 -13.65
CA VAL A 73 -5.18 -10.04 -15.11
C VAL A 73 -4.10 -10.92 -15.76
N LEU A 74 -2.84 -10.77 -15.36
CA LEU A 74 -1.71 -11.47 -15.97
C LEU A 74 -1.61 -12.95 -15.58
N ILE A 75 -2.04 -13.32 -14.37
CA ILE A 75 -1.93 -14.69 -13.85
C ILE A 75 -3.02 -15.63 -14.42
N GLY A 76 -3.98 -15.10 -15.18
CA GLY A 76 -5.05 -15.92 -15.78
C GLY A 76 -6.11 -16.36 -14.77
N SER A 77 -7.11 -17.11 -15.24
CA SER A 77 -8.23 -17.65 -14.45
C SER A 77 -7.91 -19.04 -13.92
#